data_AF-A0A530M2E5-F1
#
_entry.id   AF-A0A530M2E5-F1
#
_cell.length_a   1.000
_cell.length_b   1.000
_cell.length_c   1.000
_cell.angle_alpha   90.00
_cell.angle_beta   90.00
_cell.angle_gamma   90.00
#
_symmetry.space_group_name_H-M   'P 1'
#
loop_
_entity.id
_entity.type
_entity.pdbx_description
1 polymer ?
#
loop_
_entity_poly.entity_id
_entity_poly.type
_entity_poly.pdbx_seq_one_letter_code
_entity_poly.pdbx_strand_id
1 'polypeptide(L)'
;GGQFARGGNAGGRTAITESLGRSALVKRGGEGMSVREATIIAALVNHPVLIDENFAHVEFLDLANSDLKRLHATILDAMAHDMANDRNAVIAMIERAGRGEIWQRAVALIKRARQWPALETAALDDARDAFSQALHLQRSARTLHKELKQAEAALASDPTDENYRHLVEIQAQFRDVQATEALIEGFGISSGRAGRV
;
A
#
# COMPACT_ATOMS: atom_id res chain seq x y z
N GLY A 1 12.72 -27.15 -66.31
CA GLY A 1 12.69 -25.82 -65.68
C GLY A 1 11.33 -25.59 -65.07
N GLY A 2 11.29 -25.00 -63.87
CA GLY A 2 10.13 -24.30 -63.28
C GLY A 2 9.04 -25.13 -62.59
N GLN A 3 8.97 -25.02 -61.25
CA GLN A 3 7.91 -24.34 -60.45
C GLN A 3 7.34 -25.08 -59.20
N PHE A 4 7.54 -24.39 -58.06
CA PHE A 4 6.76 -24.25 -56.79
C PHE A 4 6.42 -25.44 -55.86
N ALA A 5 6.81 -25.34 -54.58
CA ALA A 5 5.88 -25.13 -53.45
C ALA A 5 6.60 -24.84 -52.11
N ARG A 6 5.85 -24.19 -51.21
CA ARG A 6 6.18 -23.36 -50.04
C ARG A 6 6.29 -24.16 -48.73
N GLY A 7 7.11 -23.72 -47.78
CA GLY A 7 7.03 -24.07 -46.35
C GLY A 7 8.26 -23.55 -45.58
N GLY A 8 8.19 -22.92 -44.41
CA GLY A 8 7.10 -22.54 -43.54
C GLY A 8 7.65 -21.54 -42.51
N ASN A 9 6.81 -20.58 -42.12
CA ASN A 9 7.09 -19.52 -41.16
C ASN A 9 7.07 -20.08 -39.73
N ALA A 10 8.17 -19.98 -38.98
CA ALA A 10 8.24 -20.36 -37.57
C ALA A 10 8.82 -19.21 -36.74
N GLY A 11 7.99 -18.20 -36.47
CA GLY A 11 8.29 -17.13 -35.53
C GLY A 11 7.03 -16.79 -34.74
N GLY A 12 7.02 -17.10 -33.45
CA GLY A 12 6.00 -16.59 -32.54
C GLY A 12 5.39 -17.61 -31.58
N ARG A 13 6.18 -18.12 -30.61
CA ARG A 13 5.61 -18.77 -29.41
C ARG A 13 6.26 -18.40 -28.07
N THR A 14 7.07 -17.34 -27.99
CA THR A 14 7.79 -17.01 -26.74
C THR A 14 7.53 -15.61 -26.16
N ALA A 15 6.74 -14.76 -26.82
CA ALA A 15 6.49 -13.40 -26.31
C ALA A 15 5.25 -13.26 -25.38
N ILE A 16 4.38 -14.28 -25.34
CA ILE A 16 3.07 -14.16 -24.66
C ILE A 16 3.17 -14.46 -23.14
N THR A 17 4.15 -15.25 -22.70
CA THR A 17 4.30 -15.63 -21.28
C THR A 17 4.84 -14.51 -20.41
N GLU A 18 5.74 -13.66 -20.92
CA GLU A 18 6.29 -12.52 -20.16
C GLU A 18 5.25 -11.42 -19.91
N SER A 19 4.36 -11.20 -20.89
CA SER A 19 3.26 -10.23 -20.78
C SER A 19 2.25 -10.64 -19.71
N LEU A 20 1.94 -11.95 -19.60
CA LEU A 20 1.06 -12.48 -18.56
C LEU A 20 1.73 -12.48 -17.17
N GLY A 21 3.03 -12.78 -17.09
CA GLY A 21 3.77 -12.69 -15.83
C GLY A 21 3.82 -11.26 -15.28
N ARG A 22 4.09 -10.28 -16.15
CA ARG A 22 3.99 -8.85 -15.81
C ARG A 22 2.56 -8.44 -15.47
N SER A 23 1.55 -8.93 -16.18
CA SER A 23 0.14 -8.61 -15.90
C SER A 23 -0.35 -9.18 -14.56
N ALA A 24 0.06 -10.40 -14.19
CA ALA A 24 -0.25 -10.97 -12.88
C ALA A 24 0.49 -10.27 -11.73
N LEU A 25 1.73 -9.82 -11.96
CA LEU A 25 2.49 -8.98 -11.03
C LEU A 25 1.88 -7.58 -10.88
N VAL A 26 1.41 -6.97 -11.98
CA VAL A 26 0.74 -5.66 -12.00
C VAL A 26 -0.67 -5.74 -11.41
N LYS A 27 -1.41 -6.84 -11.60
CA LYS A 27 -2.72 -7.07 -10.99
C LYS A 27 -2.61 -7.24 -9.47
N ARG A 28 -1.49 -7.79 -8.98
CA ARG A 28 -1.13 -7.79 -7.55
C ARG A 28 -0.71 -6.43 -7.02
N GLY A 29 -0.31 -5.49 -7.88
CA GLY A 29 0.07 -4.13 -7.51
C GLY A 29 -1.07 -3.30 -6.88
N GLY A 30 -2.34 -3.73 -7.03
CA GLY A 30 -3.49 -3.16 -6.35
C GLY A 30 -4.07 -4.00 -5.20
N GLU A 31 -3.61 -5.25 -5.02
CA GLU A 31 -4.11 -6.17 -3.97
C GLU A 31 -3.10 -6.37 -2.82
N GLY A 32 -1.84 -5.97 -3.01
CA GLY A 32 -0.83 -5.99 -1.96
C GLY A 32 -1.11 -4.96 -0.86
N MET A 33 -0.74 -5.28 0.38
CA MET A 33 -0.67 -4.27 1.44
C MET A 33 0.47 -3.31 1.10
N SER A 34 0.22 -2.01 1.11
CA SER A 34 1.33 -1.05 1.04
C SER A 34 2.09 -1.03 2.36
N VAL A 35 3.39 -0.76 2.31
CA VAL A 35 4.20 -0.66 3.54
C VAL A 35 3.68 0.47 4.42
N ARG A 36 3.31 1.61 3.85
CA ARG A 36 2.78 2.75 4.61
C ARG A 36 1.51 2.41 5.36
N GLU A 37 0.51 1.83 4.70
CA GLU A 37 -0.76 1.48 5.35
C GLU A 37 -0.55 0.39 6.41
N ALA A 38 0.32 -0.59 6.14
CA ALA A 38 0.68 -1.60 7.12
C ALA A 38 1.37 -0.98 8.34
N THR A 39 2.30 -0.03 8.15
CA THR A 39 2.96 0.72 9.22
C THR A 39 1.95 1.47 10.08
N ILE A 40 0.97 2.16 9.48
CA ILE A 40 -0.10 2.85 10.22
C ILE A 40 -0.86 1.86 11.10
N ILE A 41 -1.34 0.75 10.53
CA ILE A 41 -2.14 -0.24 11.26
C ILE A 41 -1.33 -0.92 12.36
N ALA A 42 -0.10 -1.32 12.09
CA ALA A 42 0.72 -1.97 13.10
C ALA A 42 1.16 -1.05 14.22
N ALA A 43 1.44 0.22 13.94
CA ALA A 43 1.71 1.20 14.97
C ALA A 43 0.49 1.34 15.91
N LEU A 44 -0.74 1.43 15.38
CA LEU A 44 -1.95 1.49 16.20
C LEU A 44 -2.18 0.24 17.05
N VAL A 45 -1.91 -0.96 16.50
CA VAL A 45 -2.07 -2.22 17.25
C VAL A 45 -0.98 -2.37 18.32
N ASN A 46 0.28 -2.08 17.98
CA ASN A 46 1.41 -2.27 18.88
C ASN A 46 1.52 -1.17 19.94
N HIS A 47 1.08 0.05 19.61
CA HIS A 47 1.15 1.23 20.47
C HIS A 47 -0.23 1.91 20.55
N PRO A 48 -1.21 1.33 21.28
CA PRO A 48 -2.59 1.80 21.23
C PRO A 48 -2.80 3.24 21.71
N VAL A 49 -1.87 3.80 22.51
CA VAL A 49 -1.86 5.22 22.90
C VAL A 49 -1.89 6.19 21.69
N LEU A 50 -1.38 5.77 20.53
CA LEU A 50 -1.43 6.55 19.29
C LEU A 50 -2.86 6.77 18.78
N ILE A 51 -3.80 5.91 19.15
CA ILE A 51 -5.21 6.01 18.79
C ILE A 51 -5.79 7.28 19.42
N ASP A 52 -5.63 7.46 20.73
CA ASP A 52 -6.17 8.61 21.46
C ASP A 52 -5.52 9.92 21.00
N GLU A 53 -4.20 9.91 20.79
CA GLU A 53 -3.45 11.06 20.28
C GLU A 53 -3.91 11.50 18.89
N ASN A 54 -4.51 10.59 18.10
CA ASN A 54 -4.86 10.81 16.71
C ASN A 54 -6.31 10.43 16.38
N PHE A 55 -7.21 10.47 17.36
CA PHE A 55 -8.56 9.88 17.28
C PHE A 55 -9.29 10.22 15.97
N ALA A 56 -9.44 11.51 15.65
CA ALA A 56 -10.16 11.94 14.45
C ALA A 56 -9.54 11.41 13.15
N HIS A 57 -8.22 11.22 13.13
CA HIS A 57 -7.54 10.69 11.94
C HIS A 57 -7.64 9.17 11.85
N VAL A 58 -7.67 8.49 12.99
CA VAL A 58 -7.87 7.03 13.06
C VAL A 58 -9.31 6.67 12.72
N GLU A 59 -10.30 7.39 13.23
CA GLU A 59 -11.72 7.15 12.96
C GLU A 59 -12.03 7.19 11.46
N PHE A 60 -11.53 8.21 10.76
CA PHE A 60 -11.75 8.41 9.33
C PHE A 60 -10.61 7.91 8.45
N LEU A 61 -9.80 6.97 8.96
CA LEU A 61 -8.67 6.43 8.22
C LEU A 61 -9.16 5.69 6.97
N ASP A 62 -8.82 6.23 5.81
CA ASP A 62 -9.14 5.65 4.51
C ASP A 62 -7.94 4.86 4.00
N LEU A 63 -8.12 3.55 3.85
CA LEU A 63 -7.11 2.61 3.38
C LEU A 63 -7.48 2.16 1.96
N ALA A 64 -6.51 1.81 1.13
CA ALA A 64 -6.77 1.18 -0.15
C ALA A 64 -6.96 -0.33 0.01
N ASN A 65 -6.10 -0.97 0.82
CA ASN A 65 -6.09 -2.42 0.97
C ASN A 65 -7.25 -2.94 1.83
N SER A 66 -8.03 -3.88 1.29
CA SER A 66 -9.23 -4.43 1.95
C SER A 66 -8.93 -5.24 3.22
N ASP A 67 -7.77 -5.89 3.30
CA ASP A 67 -7.38 -6.63 4.50
C ASP A 67 -6.99 -5.67 5.63
N LEU A 68 -6.31 -4.57 5.31
CA LEU A 68 -5.98 -3.53 6.29
C LEU A 68 -7.23 -2.78 6.76
N LYS A 69 -8.24 -2.57 5.89
CA LYS A 69 -9.57 -2.08 6.31
C LYS A 69 -10.22 -2.99 7.34
N ARG A 70 -10.10 -4.31 7.17
CA ARG A 70 -10.63 -5.27 8.15
C ARG A 70 -9.87 -5.18 9.47
N LEU A 71 -8.55 -5.03 9.48
CA LEU A 71 -7.81 -4.79 10.72
C LEU A 71 -8.22 -3.47 11.39
N HIS A 72 -8.36 -2.40 10.61
CA HIS A 72 -8.84 -1.11 11.10
C HIS A 72 -10.22 -1.19 11.73
N ALA A 73 -11.16 -1.90 11.11
CA ALA A 73 -12.47 -2.16 11.70
C ALA A 73 -12.36 -2.86 13.07
N THR A 74 -11.43 -3.81 13.25
CA THR A 74 -11.19 -4.43 14.57
C THR A 74 -10.71 -3.40 15.60
N ILE A 75 -9.87 -2.45 15.19
CA ILE A 75 -9.37 -1.38 16.08
C ILE A 75 -10.54 -0.49 16.50
N LEU A 76 -11.41 -0.09 15.57
CA LEU A 76 -12.62 0.67 15.88
C LEU A 76 -13.57 -0.12 16.81
N ASP A 77 -13.73 -1.42 16.58
CA ASP A 77 -14.50 -2.30 17.47
C ASP A 77 -13.86 -2.34 18.88
N ALA A 78 -12.53 -2.40 18.97
CA ALA A 78 -11.81 -2.38 20.24
C ALA A 78 -11.98 -1.04 20.98
N MET A 79 -11.98 0.08 20.24
CA MET A 79 -12.25 1.42 20.80
C MET A 79 -13.68 1.48 21.39
N ALA A 80 -14.66 0.95 20.66
CA ALA A 80 -16.06 0.94 21.10
C ALA A 80 -16.28 0.10 22.38
N HIS A 81 -15.39 -0.83 22.69
CA HIS A 81 -15.45 -1.69 23.89
C HIS A 81 -14.42 -1.31 24.97
N ASP A 82 -13.74 -0.17 24.85
CA ASP A 82 -12.67 0.29 25.77
C ASP A 82 -11.51 -0.70 25.92
N MET A 83 -11.24 -1.46 24.85
CA MET A 83 -10.18 -2.47 24.75
C MET A 83 -8.97 -1.98 23.94
N ALA A 84 -9.05 -0.79 23.34
CA ALA A 84 -8.01 -0.20 22.50
C ALA A 84 -6.92 0.55 23.31
N ASN A 85 -6.76 0.24 24.60
CA ASN A 85 -5.69 0.78 25.46
C ASN A 85 -4.60 -0.28 25.77
N ASP A 86 -4.86 -1.56 25.46
CA ASP A 86 -3.93 -2.67 25.65
C ASP A 86 -3.69 -3.41 24.34
N ARG A 87 -2.41 -3.51 23.95
CA ARG A 87 -1.97 -4.25 22.76
C ARG A 87 -2.47 -5.70 22.77
N ASN A 88 -2.38 -6.39 23.91
CA ASN A 88 -2.72 -7.80 23.97
C ASN A 88 -4.22 -8.02 23.79
N ALA A 89 -5.05 -7.13 24.35
CA ALA A 89 -6.49 -7.10 24.11
C ALA A 89 -6.82 -6.90 22.62
N VAL A 90 -6.19 -5.93 21.95
CA VAL A 90 -6.38 -5.69 20.50
C VAL A 90 -5.97 -6.90 19.67
N ILE A 91 -4.83 -7.52 19.95
CA ILE A 91 -4.38 -8.75 19.27
C ILE A 91 -5.38 -9.90 19.50
N ALA A 92 -5.86 -10.10 20.73
CA ALA A 92 -6.85 -11.13 21.01
C ALA A 92 -8.16 -10.90 20.25
N MET A 93 -8.58 -9.65 20.05
CA MET A 93 -9.74 -9.31 19.21
C MET A 93 -9.47 -9.61 17.73
N ILE A 94 -8.29 -9.29 17.22
CA ILE A 94 -7.88 -9.65 15.84
C ILE A 94 -7.96 -11.16 15.63
N GLU A 95 -7.46 -11.96 16.57
CA GLU A 95 -7.51 -13.42 16.50
C GLU A 95 -8.95 -13.95 16.55
N ARG A 96 -9.78 -13.46 17.48
CA ARG A 96 -11.20 -13.84 17.59
C ARG A 96 -12.01 -13.46 16.35
N ALA A 97 -11.64 -12.36 15.69
CA ALA A 97 -12.25 -11.93 14.44
C ALA A 97 -11.77 -12.75 13.21
N GLY A 98 -10.88 -13.73 13.39
CA GLY A 98 -10.31 -14.54 12.30
C GLY A 98 -9.33 -13.76 11.43
N ARG A 99 -8.74 -12.68 11.93
CA ARG A 99 -7.87 -11.76 11.19
C ARG A 99 -6.38 -11.94 11.53
N GLY A 100 -6.02 -12.99 12.29
CA GLY A 100 -4.63 -13.28 12.70
C GLY A 100 -3.66 -13.42 11.54
N GLU A 101 -4.03 -14.14 10.48
CA GLU A 101 -3.18 -14.28 9.28
C GLU A 101 -2.92 -12.96 8.57
N ILE A 102 -3.91 -12.07 8.54
CA ILE A 102 -3.78 -10.73 7.98
C ILE A 102 -2.75 -9.93 8.79
N TRP A 103 -2.88 -9.97 10.11
CA TRP A 103 -1.96 -9.31 11.02
C TRP A 103 -0.51 -9.83 10.87
N GLN A 104 -0.33 -11.14 10.80
CA GLN A 104 0.99 -11.74 10.60
C GLN A 104 1.64 -11.30 9.28
N ARG A 105 0.86 -11.19 8.19
CA ARG A 105 1.37 -10.66 6.91
C ARG A 105 1.76 -9.19 7.01
N ALA A 106 0.98 -8.36 7.70
CA ALA A 106 1.32 -6.96 7.92
C ALA A 106 2.64 -6.81 8.70
N VAL A 107 2.79 -7.57 9.80
CA VAL A 107 4.03 -7.57 10.59
C VAL A 107 5.23 -8.06 9.78
N ALA A 108 5.06 -9.12 8.96
CA ALA A 108 6.12 -9.62 8.10
C ALA A 108 6.56 -8.59 7.05
N LEU A 109 5.61 -7.84 6.48
CA LEU A 109 5.89 -6.76 5.54
C LEU A 109 6.72 -5.65 6.19
N ILE A 110 6.32 -5.20 7.38
CA ILE A 110 7.02 -4.16 8.17
C ILE A 110 8.45 -4.58 8.49
N LYS A 111 8.64 -5.83 8.93
CA LYS A 111 9.97 -6.39 9.21
C LYS A 111 10.86 -6.40 7.97
N ARG A 112 10.32 -6.84 6.82
CA ARG A 112 11.05 -6.85 5.55
C ARG A 112 11.44 -5.44 5.09
N ALA A 113 10.53 -4.48 5.25
CA ALA A 113 10.73 -3.07 4.88
C ALA A 113 11.54 -2.27 5.93
N ARG A 114 12.04 -2.93 6.99
CA ARG A 114 12.83 -2.32 8.08
C ARG A 114 12.10 -1.17 8.80
N GLN A 115 10.78 -1.21 8.82
CA GLN A 115 9.93 -0.25 9.53
C GLN A 115 9.81 -0.61 11.02
N TRP A 116 10.96 -0.82 11.68
CA TRP A 116 11.03 -1.23 13.08
C TRP A 116 10.28 -0.32 14.07
N PRO A 117 10.13 1.00 13.86
CA PRO A 117 9.40 1.84 14.81
C PRO A 117 7.93 1.48 14.97
N ALA A 118 7.33 0.77 14.00
CA ALA A 118 5.95 0.28 14.10
C ALA A 118 5.81 -1.06 14.83
N LEU A 119 6.93 -1.70 15.23
CA LEU A 119 6.93 -2.97 15.94
C LEU A 119 6.77 -2.78 17.45
N GLU A 120 6.38 -3.85 18.15
CA GLU A 120 6.08 -3.86 19.58
C GLU A 120 7.27 -3.51 20.49
N THR A 121 8.49 -3.67 20.00
CA THR A 121 9.71 -3.38 20.76
C THR A 121 10.20 -1.93 20.60
N ALA A 122 9.55 -1.14 19.75
CA ALA A 122 9.96 0.24 19.52
C ALA A 122 9.65 1.12 20.75
N ALA A 123 10.49 2.13 20.99
CA ALA A 123 10.12 3.16 21.95
C ALA A 123 8.93 3.96 21.41
N LEU A 124 8.09 4.46 22.33
CA LEU A 124 6.87 5.15 21.95
C LEU A 124 7.13 6.40 21.11
N ASP A 125 8.21 7.15 21.38
CA ASP A 125 8.54 8.35 20.62
C ASP A 125 8.94 8.03 19.17
N ASP A 126 9.72 6.97 18.96
CA ASP A 126 10.03 6.49 17.59
C ASP A 126 8.76 6.05 16.85
N ALA A 127 7.84 5.37 17.56
CA ALA A 127 6.55 4.96 17.01
C ALA A 127 5.69 6.17 16.62
N ARG A 128 5.65 7.21 17.46
CA ARG A 128 4.93 8.47 17.17
C ARG A 128 5.47 9.16 15.93
N ASP A 129 6.80 9.28 15.80
CA ASP A 129 7.44 9.94 14.67
C ASP A 129 7.14 9.19 13.36
N ALA A 130 7.34 7.88 13.36
CA ALA A 130 7.07 7.05 12.19
C ALA A 130 5.58 7.03 11.82
N PHE A 131 4.69 6.96 12.82
CA PHE A 131 3.24 7.01 12.60
C PHE A 131 2.80 8.35 12.03
N SER A 132 3.29 9.47 12.57
CA SER A 132 2.99 10.82 12.09
C SER A 132 3.45 11.01 10.65
N GLN A 133 4.65 10.53 10.32
CA GLN A 133 5.17 10.55 8.96
C GLN A 133 4.28 9.72 8.01
N ALA A 134 3.91 8.50 8.42
CA ALA A 134 3.06 7.62 7.62
C ALA A 134 1.66 8.23 7.40
N LEU A 135 1.04 8.81 8.43
CA LEU A 135 -0.24 9.52 8.31
C LEU A 135 -0.15 10.73 7.38
N HIS A 136 0.92 11.52 7.48
CA HIS A 136 1.14 12.65 6.58
C HIS A 136 1.19 12.18 5.13
N LEU A 137 2.00 11.16 4.83
CA LEU A 137 2.09 10.57 3.49
C LEU A 137 0.74 10.01 3.00
N GLN A 138 -0.03 9.35 3.86
CA GLN A 138 -1.34 8.80 3.50
C GLN A 138 -2.32 9.91 3.09
N ARG A 139 -2.31 11.03 3.81
CA ARG A 139 -3.16 12.18 3.48
C ARG A 139 -2.74 12.83 2.18
N SER A 140 -1.44 13.05 1.98
CA SER A 140 -0.89 13.64 0.76
C SER A 140 -1.23 12.78 -0.46
N ALA A 141 -1.08 11.45 -0.38
CA ALA A 141 -1.47 10.53 -1.45
C ALA A 141 -2.97 10.62 -1.79
N ARG A 142 -3.84 10.73 -0.78
CA ARG A 142 -5.28 10.89 -0.98
C ARG A 142 -5.64 12.23 -1.60
N THR A 143 -5.02 13.32 -1.15
CA THR A 143 -5.21 14.65 -1.74
C THR A 143 -4.83 14.63 -3.22
N LEU A 144 -3.66 14.07 -3.54
CA LEU A 144 -3.17 13.96 -4.91
C LEU A 144 -4.07 13.10 -5.80
N HIS A 145 -4.64 12.00 -5.28
CA HIS A 145 -5.65 11.23 -6.01
C HIS A 145 -6.92 12.04 -6.33
N LYS A 146 -7.37 12.88 -5.39
CA LYS A 146 -8.54 13.74 -5.63
C LYS A 146 -8.25 14.81 -6.67
N GLU A 147 -7.08 15.44 -6.60
CA GLU A 147 -6.61 16.42 -7.57
C GLU A 147 -6.49 15.81 -8.96
N LEU A 148 -5.94 14.59 -9.07
CA LEU A 148 -5.86 13.87 -10.35
C LEU A 148 -7.24 13.67 -10.96
N LYS A 149 -8.20 13.18 -10.18
CA LYS A 149 -9.58 12.99 -10.64
C LYS A 149 -10.26 14.31 -11.04
N GLN A 150 -9.97 15.40 -10.32
CA GLN A 150 -10.48 16.73 -10.64
C GLN A 150 -9.89 17.26 -11.95
N ALA A 151 -8.58 17.11 -12.16
CA ALA A 151 -7.91 17.51 -13.39
C ALA A 151 -8.40 16.71 -14.60
N GLU A 152 -8.60 15.39 -14.46
CA GLU A 152 -9.20 14.55 -15.50
C GLU A 152 -10.62 15.02 -15.87
N ALA A 153 -11.45 15.33 -14.86
CA ALA A 153 -12.80 15.84 -15.09
C ALA A 153 -12.82 17.23 -15.73
N ALA A 154 -11.90 18.12 -15.33
CA ALA A 154 -11.75 19.44 -15.90
C ALA A 154 -11.37 19.36 -17.38
N LEU A 155 -10.39 18.52 -17.74
CA LEU A 155 -9.99 18.32 -19.13
C LEU A 155 -11.11 17.69 -19.98
N ALA A 156 -11.87 16.76 -19.42
CA ALA A 156 -13.02 16.15 -20.10
C ALA A 156 -14.15 17.18 -20.36
N SER A 157 -14.34 18.13 -19.45
CA SER A 157 -15.34 19.19 -19.58
C SER A 157 -14.87 20.34 -20.48
N ASP A 158 -13.60 20.71 -20.42
CA ASP A 158 -13.01 21.84 -21.14
C ASP A 158 -11.60 21.47 -21.66
N PRO A 159 -11.49 20.99 -22.92
CA PRO A 159 -10.25 20.48 -23.51
C PRO A 159 -9.23 21.57 -23.89
N THR A 160 -8.73 22.32 -22.91
CA THR A 160 -7.74 23.39 -23.11
C THR A 160 -6.30 22.91 -22.88
N ASP A 161 -5.33 23.59 -23.51
CA ASP A 161 -3.90 23.36 -23.28
C ASP A 161 -3.47 23.61 -21.82
N GLU A 162 -4.21 24.46 -21.10
CA GLU A 162 -3.99 24.71 -19.67
C GLU A 162 -4.41 23.51 -18.83
N ASN A 163 -5.63 22.99 -19.02
CA ASN A 163 -6.12 21.80 -18.33
C ASN A 163 -5.26 20.57 -18.65
N TYR A 164 -4.75 20.46 -19.88
CA TYR A 164 -3.84 19.39 -20.26
C TYR A 164 -2.51 19.48 -19.51
N ARG A 165 -1.90 20.66 -19.45
CA ARG A 165 -0.65 20.87 -18.70
C ARG A 165 -0.82 20.57 -17.21
N HIS A 166 -1.91 21.05 -16.61
CA HIS A 166 -2.22 20.79 -15.21
C HIS A 166 -2.38 19.28 -14.91
N LEU A 167 -3.06 18.54 -15.78
CA LEU A 167 -3.17 17.08 -15.65
C LEU A 167 -1.79 16.39 -15.73
N VAL A 168 -0.93 16.79 -16.66
CA VAL A 168 0.41 16.22 -16.80
C VAL A 168 1.27 16.50 -15.56
N GLU A 169 1.18 17.69 -14.97
CA GLU A 169 1.88 18.05 -13.73
C GLU A 169 1.44 17.17 -12.55
N ILE A 170 0.14 16.99 -12.34
CA ILE A 170 -0.38 16.13 -11.28
C ILE A 170 0.01 14.66 -11.52
N GLN A 171 -0.06 14.18 -12.76
CA GLN A 171 0.37 12.82 -13.10
C GLN A 171 1.87 12.60 -12.81
N ALA A 172 2.72 13.61 -13.02
CA ALA A 172 4.14 13.53 -12.68
C ALA A 172 4.34 13.41 -11.17
N GLN A 173 3.73 14.30 -10.38
CA GLN A 173 3.78 14.24 -8.91
C GLN A 173 3.27 12.90 -8.38
N PHE A 174 2.19 12.37 -8.97
CA PHE A 174 1.62 11.09 -8.57
C PHE A 174 2.59 9.93 -8.79
N ARG A 175 3.28 9.90 -9.93
CA ARG A 175 4.31 8.89 -10.23
C ARG A 175 5.50 8.98 -9.28
N ASP A 176 5.91 10.18 -8.88
CA ASP A 176 7.02 10.37 -7.94
C ASP A 176 6.72 9.81 -6.55
N VAL A 177 5.49 10.01 -6.06
CA VAL A 177 5.02 9.42 -4.80
C VAL A 177 5.01 7.88 -4.91
N GLN A 178 4.43 7.34 -5.99
CA GLN A 178 4.42 5.89 -6.21
C GLN A 178 5.82 5.28 -6.35
N ALA A 179 6.75 5.99 -7.00
CA ALA A 179 8.14 5.55 -7.13
C ALA A 179 8.84 5.50 -5.77
N THR A 180 8.60 6.50 -4.92
CA THR A 180 9.14 6.53 -3.55
C THR A 180 8.61 5.36 -2.72
N GLU A 181 7.32 5.05 -2.84
CA GLU A 181 6.70 3.90 -2.17
C GLU A 181 7.24 2.57 -2.68
N ALA A 182 7.37 2.43 -4.00
CA ALA A 182 7.93 1.22 -4.62
C ALA A 182 9.39 0.97 -4.21
N LEU A 183 10.18 2.02 -3.98
CA LEU A 183 11.55 1.89 -3.46
C LEU A 183 11.55 1.35 -2.03
N ILE A 184 10.64 1.82 -1.17
CA ILE A 184 10.48 1.33 0.21
C ILE A 184 10.05 -0.14 0.22
N GLU A 185 9.08 -0.50 -0.62
CA GLU A 185 8.56 -1.86 -0.74
C GLU A 185 9.54 -2.83 -1.40
N GLY A 186 10.32 -2.34 -2.36
CA GLY A 186 11.32 -3.09 -3.11
C GLY A 186 12.68 -3.23 -2.42
N PHE A 187 12.90 -2.54 -1.28
CA PHE A 187 14.13 -2.61 -0.50
C PHE A 187 14.31 -4.03 0.08
N GLY A 188 15.05 -4.88 -0.65
CA GLY A 188 15.27 -6.30 -0.33
C GLY A 188 15.08 -7.24 -1.53
N ILE A 189 14.24 -6.88 -2.49
CA ILE A 189 14.06 -7.61 -3.76
C ILE A 189 15.21 -7.26 -4.73
N SER A 190 15.59 -5.98 -4.80
CA SER A 190 16.70 -5.50 -5.64
C SER A 190 18.09 -5.86 -5.09
N SER A 191 18.21 -6.15 -3.78
CA SER A 191 19.48 -6.47 -3.11
C SER A 191 19.84 -7.97 -3.15
N GLY A 192 19.09 -8.80 -3.89
CA GLY A 192 19.39 -10.23 -4.05
C GLY A 192 19.14 -11.09 -2.81
N ARG A 193 18.42 -10.59 -1.79
CA ARG A 193 18.05 -11.35 -0.58
C ARG A 193 16.71 -12.08 -0.70
N ALA A 194 16.23 -12.30 -1.93
CA ALA A 194 15.08 -13.16 -2.20
C ALA A 194 15.41 -14.67 -2.13
N GLY A 195 16.66 -15.04 -1.80
CA GLY A 195 17.08 -16.43 -1.69
C GLY A 195 18.04 -16.66 -0.54
N ARG A 196 17.51 -16.77 0.68
CA ARG A 196 18.07 -17.67 1.69
C ARG A 196 16.93 -18.09 2.63
N VAL A 197 16.73 -19.40 2.63
CA VAL A 197 15.70 -20.20 3.30
C VAL A 197 15.72 -19.97 4.81
#